data_AF-A0A1G9D979-F1
#
_entry.id   AF-A0A1G9D979-F1
#
_cell.length_a   1.000
_cell.length_b   1.000
_cell.length_c   1.000
_cell.angle_alpha   90.00
_cell.angle_beta   90.00
_cell.angle_gamma   90.00
#
_symmetry.space_group_name_H-M   'P 1'
#
loop_
_entity.id
_entity.type
_entity.pdbx_description
1 polymer ?
#
loop_
_entity_poly.entity_id
_entity_poly.type
_entity_poly.pdbx_seq_one_letter_code
_entity_poly.pdbx_strand_id
1 'polypeptide(L)'
;MERRTFLRGAVIGGSAAAFGGTLWRGAAFADPAQPGTGPYGALGSADANGIRLPAGFTSRVIARSGQKVAGTAYTWHNAPDGGACYADGNGWIYVSNSEISPGGGAGAVKFSATGAITGAYRILSNTRTNCAGGKTPWNTWLSCEEVDRGYVYETDPWGVKAAVRRDAMGRFKHEAAAADPVRKVIYLTEDVTDGCFYRFTPTTWGDLSTGKLEVLKMGSGTSGPVTWAQVPDPSGASTATRNQVSGAKRFTGGEGCYYADDTCWFTTKGDNRVWQYNAAAQTLELAYDDSLVSGPPLTGVDNVTGAASGDLFIAEDGGNMEICLITPDDVVTPFLRIEGQSGSEITGPAFSPDGRRLYFSSQRGTSGSSSGGITYEVTGPFRS
;
A
#
# COMPACT_ATOMS: atom_id res chain seq x y z
N MET A 1 0.71 -37.55 -0.85
CA MET A 1 0.87 -38.43 0.33
C MET A 1 1.76 -37.68 1.31
N GLU A 2 1.28 -37.52 2.54
CA GLU A 2 1.58 -36.41 3.47
C GLU A 2 3.05 -36.18 3.83
N ARG A 3 3.44 -34.90 3.95
CA ARG A 3 4.53 -34.43 4.81
C ARG A 3 4.11 -33.16 5.52
N ARG A 4 3.53 -33.33 6.71
CA ARG A 4 3.48 -32.30 7.76
C ARG A 4 4.87 -32.21 8.38
N THR A 5 5.51 -31.04 8.33
CA THR A 5 6.67 -30.75 9.18
C THR A 5 6.25 -29.67 10.15
N PHE A 6 6.37 -30.03 11.41
CA PHE A 6 5.90 -29.33 12.59
C PHE A 6 7.15 -28.96 13.39
N LEU A 7 7.36 -27.67 13.64
CA LEU A 7 8.41 -27.20 14.55
C LEU A 7 7.74 -26.67 15.82
N ARG A 8 7.68 -27.54 16.82
CA ARG A 8 7.45 -27.19 18.24
C ARG A 8 8.75 -26.62 18.80
N GLY A 9 8.69 -25.39 19.33
CA GLY A 9 9.71 -24.87 20.23
C GLY A 9 9.79 -25.72 21.51
N ALA A 10 11.02 -26.09 21.88
CA ALA A 10 11.29 -26.96 23.02
C ALA A 10 11.20 -26.19 24.34
N VAL A 11 10.39 -26.73 25.26
CA VAL A 11 10.50 -26.50 26.71
C VAL A 11 11.63 -27.36 27.25
N ILE A 12 12.61 -26.78 27.93
CA ILE A 12 13.50 -27.54 28.84
C ILE A 12 13.61 -26.79 30.18
N GLY A 13 13.08 -27.42 31.21
CA GLY A 13 13.32 -27.10 32.62
C GLY A 13 14.70 -27.59 33.09
N GLY A 14 15.17 -26.97 34.18
CA GLY A 14 16.56 -26.95 34.63
C GLY A 14 17.31 -28.28 34.76
N SER A 15 18.55 -28.27 34.26
CA SER A 15 19.75 -28.83 34.91
C SER A 15 20.97 -28.10 34.32
N ALA A 16 21.84 -27.58 35.17
CA ALA A 16 22.98 -26.76 34.75
C ALA A 16 24.00 -27.57 33.92
N ALA A 17 24.18 -27.16 32.67
CA ALA A 17 25.42 -27.34 31.92
C ALA A 17 25.79 -25.97 31.33
N ALA A 18 26.78 -25.32 31.94
CA ALA A 18 27.34 -24.08 31.45
C ALA A 18 28.17 -24.35 30.19
N PHE A 19 27.51 -24.33 29.03
CA PHE A 19 28.19 -24.10 27.75
C PHE A 19 28.12 -22.61 27.46
N GLY A 20 29.29 -21.96 27.46
CA GLY A 20 29.47 -20.56 27.08
C GLY A 20 29.04 -20.35 25.63
N GLY A 21 27.77 -19.95 25.44
CA GLY A 21 27.18 -19.63 24.15
C GLY A 21 27.13 -18.13 23.94
N THR A 22 28.26 -17.50 23.64
CA THR A 22 28.29 -16.12 23.09
C THR A 22 27.95 -16.06 21.60
N LEU A 23 27.36 -17.12 21.02
CA LEU A 23 27.09 -17.26 19.58
C LEU A 23 25.60 -17.34 19.19
N TRP A 24 24.67 -17.12 20.12
CA TRP A 24 23.23 -17.04 19.83
C TRP A 24 22.63 -15.66 20.10
N ARG A 25 23.43 -14.60 19.88
CA ARG A 25 22.90 -13.25 19.64
C ARG A 25 22.78 -13.00 18.12
N GLY A 26 22.13 -13.92 17.41
CA GLY A 26 21.56 -13.64 16.10
C GLY A 26 20.14 -13.18 16.34
N ALA A 27 19.76 -12.03 15.79
CA ALA A 27 18.48 -11.35 15.96
C ALA A 27 17.31 -12.35 16.18
N ALA A 28 16.61 -12.22 17.30
CA ALA A 28 15.27 -12.79 17.39
C ALA A 28 14.46 -12.11 16.30
N PHE A 29 14.09 -12.85 15.26
CA PHE A 29 13.18 -12.39 14.22
C PHE A 29 11.81 -12.15 14.85
N ALA A 30 11.10 -11.12 14.40
CA ALA A 30 9.76 -10.85 14.90
C ALA A 30 8.81 -11.98 14.50
N ASP A 31 7.94 -12.41 15.41
CA ASP A 31 6.87 -13.35 15.07
C ASP A 31 5.78 -12.59 14.28
N PRO A 32 5.21 -13.16 13.20
CA PRO A 32 4.16 -12.49 12.42
C PRO A 32 2.90 -12.21 13.24
N ALA A 33 2.18 -11.16 12.86
CA ALA A 33 0.98 -10.68 13.55
C ALA A 33 -0.08 -11.76 13.76
N GLN A 34 -0.69 -11.77 14.95
CA GLN A 34 -1.68 -12.74 15.39
C GLN A 34 -3.05 -12.10 15.62
N PRO A 35 -4.16 -12.82 15.41
CA PRO A 35 -5.50 -12.28 15.66
C PRO A 35 -5.66 -11.86 17.11
N GLY A 36 -6.25 -10.69 17.31
CA GLY A 36 -6.51 -10.17 18.64
C GLY A 36 -7.49 -9.02 18.65
N THR A 37 -7.67 -8.45 19.84
CA THR A 37 -8.54 -7.29 20.04
C THR A 37 -7.82 -6.03 19.57
N GLY A 38 -8.38 -5.39 18.55
CA GLY A 38 -7.88 -4.11 18.07
C GLY A 38 -8.11 -2.95 19.03
N PRO A 39 -7.34 -1.85 18.88
CA PRO A 39 -7.39 -0.69 19.76
C PRO A 39 -8.69 0.12 19.64
N TYR A 40 -9.46 -0.05 18.56
CA TYR A 40 -10.69 0.71 18.32
C TYR A 40 -11.96 -0.03 18.75
N GLY A 41 -11.85 -1.28 19.21
CA GLY A 41 -12.99 -2.13 19.56
C GLY A 41 -13.63 -2.81 18.34
N ALA A 42 -14.71 -3.56 18.60
CA ALA A 42 -15.39 -4.36 17.58
C ALA A 42 -16.23 -3.52 16.60
N LEU A 43 -16.44 -4.04 15.40
CA LEU A 43 -17.33 -3.44 14.39
C LEU A 43 -18.78 -3.42 14.86
N GLY A 44 -19.42 -2.24 14.80
CA GLY A 44 -20.85 -2.06 15.03
C GLY A 44 -21.72 -2.56 13.87
N SER A 45 -22.99 -2.13 13.86
CA SER A 45 -23.88 -2.25 12.69
C SER A 45 -23.40 -1.32 11.57
N ALA A 46 -23.74 -1.66 10.32
CA ALA A 46 -23.49 -0.77 9.20
C ALA A 46 -24.24 0.57 9.37
N ASP A 47 -23.58 1.68 9.00
CA ASP A 47 -24.20 3.00 8.95
C ASP A 47 -25.01 3.21 7.66
N ALA A 48 -25.50 4.44 7.43
CA ALA A 48 -26.31 4.78 6.26
C ALA A 48 -25.56 4.63 4.91
N ASN A 49 -24.22 4.53 4.92
CA ASN A 49 -23.40 4.29 3.74
C ASN A 49 -23.06 2.79 3.57
N GLY A 50 -23.56 1.92 4.44
CA GLY A 50 -23.27 0.49 4.44
C GLY A 50 -21.91 0.15 5.08
N ILE A 51 -21.32 1.06 5.86
CA ILE A 51 -20.01 0.84 6.47
C ILE A 51 -20.17 0.46 7.94
N ARG A 52 -19.68 -0.73 8.31
CA ARG A 52 -19.52 -1.14 9.70
C ARG A 52 -18.25 -0.52 10.26
N LEU A 53 -18.38 0.23 11.35
CA LEU A 53 -17.27 0.94 11.99
C LEU A 53 -17.26 0.67 13.50
N PRO A 54 -16.11 0.84 14.17
CA PRO A 54 -16.05 0.83 15.62
C PRO A 54 -16.76 2.05 16.22
N ALA A 55 -17.11 1.97 17.50
CA ALA A 55 -17.81 3.06 18.17
C ALA A 55 -17.01 4.38 18.12
N GLY A 56 -17.69 5.49 17.84
CA GLY A 56 -17.08 6.83 17.74
C GLY A 56 -16.55 7.20 16.35
N PHE A 57 -16.55 6.27 15.40
CA PHE A 57 -16.26 6.56 13.99
C PHE A 57 -17.55 6.81 13.20
N THR A 58 -17.43 7.61 12.14
CA THR A 58 -18.50 7.93 11.20
C THR A 58 -17.97 7.91 9.77
N SER A 59 -18.82 7.59 8.79
CA SER A 59 -18.46 7.68 7.38
C SER A 59 -19.30 8.69 6.61
N ARG A 60 -18.78 9.15 5.47
CA ARG A 60 -19.53 9.85 4.43
C ARG A 60 -18.96 9.53 3.05
N VAL A 61 -19.79 9.71 2.02
CA VAL A 61 -19.32 9.65 0.63
C VAL A 61 -18.86 11.02 0.17
N ILE A 62 -17.65 11.09 -0.39
CA ILE A 62 -17.08 12.33 -0.95
C ILE A 62 -17.20 12.41 -2.47
N ALA A 63 -17.24 11.27 -3.17
CA ALA A 63 -17.34 11.22 -4.62
C ALA A 63 -17.90 9.88 -5.12
N ARG A 64 -18.49 9.89 -6.33
CA ARG A 64 -18.99 8.72 -7.04
C ARG A 64 -18.59 8.81 -8.51
N SER A 65 -18.10 7.70 -9.04
CA SER A 65 -17.71 7.56 -10.45
C SER A 65 -18.82 8.07 -11.38
N GLY A 66 -18.44 8.88 -12.38
CA GLY A 66 -19.38 9.45 -13.35
C GLY A 66 -20.29 10.55 -12.81
N GLN A 67 -20.20 10.91 -11.52
CA GLN A 67 -20.98 11.99 -10.92
C GLN A 67 -20.11 13.22 -10.64
N LYS A 68 -20.73 14.40 -10.64
CA LYS A 68 -20.05 15.63 -10.22
C LYS A 68 -19.71 15.55 -8.74
N VAL A 69 -18.46 15.86 -8.38
CA VAL A 69 -18.07 16.04 -6.98
C VAL A 69 -18.83 17.23 -6.42
N ALA A 70 -19.45 17.05 -5.24
CA ALA A 70 -20.37 18.00 -4.66
C ALA A 70 -19.76 19.42 -4.55
N GLY A 71 -20.50 20.43 -5.02
CA GLY A 71 -20.05 21.82 -5.02
C GLY A 71 -19.05 22.18 -6.13
N THR A 72 -18.79 21.28 -7.09
CA THR A 72 -17.81 21.51 -8.17
C THR A 72 -18.38 21.16 -9.55
N ALA A 73 -17.68 21.53 -10.61
CA ALA A 73 -18.01 21.12 -11.99
C ALA A 73 -17.33 19.81 -12.41
N TYR A 74 -16.42 19.25 -11.60
CA TYR A 74 -15.60 18.11 -11.96
C TYR A 74 -16.35 16.80 -11.75
N THR A 75 -16.36 15.95 -12.78
CA THR A 75 -16.90 14.59 -12.72
C THR A 75 -15.83 13.64 -12.19
N TRP A 76 -16.15 12.89 -11.14
CA TRP A 76 -15.23 11.90 -10.57
C TRP A 76 -14.97 10.77 -11.56
N HIS A 77 -13.72 10.31 -11.60
CA HIS A 77 -13.29 9.27 -12.51
C HIS A 77 -13.83 7.89 -12.11
N ASN A 78 -13.80 6.97 -13.07
CA ASN A 78 -14.17 5.56 -12.89
C ASN A 78 -13.00 4.79 -12.26
N ALA A 79 -13.32 3.67 -11.59
CA ALA A 79 -12.38 2.82 -10.86
C ALA A 79 -11.39 3.64 -10.01
N PRO A 80 -11.88 4.42 -9.03
CA PRO A 80 -11.01 5.15 -8.13
C PRO A 80 -10.14 4.18 -7.33
N ASP A 81 -8.85 4.45 -7.33
CA ASP A 81 -7.81 3.59 -6.77
C ASP A 81 -6.89 4.38 -5.83
N GLY A 82 -5.63 3.93 -5.70
CA GLY A 82 -4.57 4.47 -4.87
C GLY A 82 -4.59 5.97 -4.71
N GLY A 83 -4.39 6.42 -3.47
CA GLY A 83 -4.51 7.82 -3.12
C GLY A 83 -3.57 8.25 -2.01
N ALA A 84 -3.48 9.56 -1.82
CA ALA A 84 -2.70 10.19 -0.77
C ALA A 84 -3.29 11.57 -0.42
N CYS A 85 -3.02 12.06 0.78
CA CYS A 85 -3.36 13.43 1.16
C CYS A 85 -2.13 14.35 1.25
N TYR A 86 -2.35 15.62 0.91
CA TYR A 86 -1.37 16.69 0.91
C TYR A 86 -1.92 17.88 1.69
N ALA A 87 -1.11 18.47 2.58
CA ALA A 87 -1.50 19.70 3.27
C ALA A 87 -1.64 20.85 2.28
N ASP A 88 -2.69 21.66 2.42
CA ASP A 88 -2.97 22.82 1.57
C ASP A 88 -3.50 23.97 2.42
N GLY A 89 -2.58 24.81 2.90
CA GLY A 89 -2.90 25.84 3.91
C GLY A 89 -3.43 25.20 5.19
N ASN A 90 -4.65 25.58 5.60
CA ASN A 90 -5.34 24.96 6.73
C ASN A 90 -6.21 23.75 6.33
N GLY A 91 -6.31 23.47 5.03
CA GLY A 91 -7.02 22.34 4.46
C GLY A 91 -6.08 21.28 3.92
N TRP A 92 -6.59 20.44 3.03
CA TRP A 92 -5.80 19.41 2.37
C TRP A 92 -6.39 19.02 1.01
N ILE A 93 -5.59 18.31 0.22
CA ILE A 93 -5.95 17.74 -1.07
C ILE A 93 -5.87 16.23 -0.95
N TYR A 94 -6.94 15.52 -1.31
CA TYR A 94 -6.90 14.07 -1.54
C TYR A 94 -6.73 13.81 -3.03
N VAL A 95 -5.74 13.00 -3.42
CA VAL A 95 -5.59 12.49 -4.78
C VAL A 95 -6.05 11.04 -4.86
N SER A 96 -6.57 10.63 -6.00
CA SER A 96 -6.95 9.24 -6.28
C SER A 96 -6.69 8.91 -7.74
N ASN A 97 -6.06 7.77 -7.99
CA ASN A 97 -5.86 7.21 -9.30
C ASN A 97 -7.16 6.68 -9.91
N SER A 98 -7.15 6.48 -11.23
CA SER A 98 -8.23 5.89 -12.02
C SER A 98 -7.71 4.66 -12.76
N GLU A 99 -8.15 3.50 -12.30
CA GLU A 99 -7.71 2.21 -12.81
C GLU A 99 -8.55 1.75 -14.02
N ILE A 100 -8.49 2.54 -15.10
CA ILE A 100 -9.14 2.20 -16.36
C ILE A 100 -8.17 2.25 -17.53
N SER A 101 -8.46 1.49 -18.57
CA SER A 101 -7.70 1.48 -19.81
C SER A 101 -8.64 1.33 -21.02
N PRO A 102 -8.57 2.23 -22.02
CA PRO A 102 -7.82 3.50 -22.02
C PRO A 102 -8.47 4.57 -21.13
N GLY A 103 -7.76 5.67 -20.89
CA GLY A 103 -8.33 6.86 -20.25
C GLY A 103 -8.12 6.96 -18.73
N GLY A 104 -7.19 6.17 -18.19
CA GLY A 104 -6.74 6.28 -16.82
C GLY A 104 -6.09 7.63 -16.50
N GLY A 105 -5.68 7.78 -15.25
CA GLY A 105 -5.06 8.99 -14.75
C GLY A 105 -5.25 9.13 -13.25
N ALA A 106 -5.39 10.37 -12.78
CA ALA A 106 -5.62 10.67 -11.37
C ALA A 106 -6.40 11.97 -11.21
N GLY A 107 -7.39 11.96 -10.32
CA GLY A 107 -8.17 13.11 -9.89
C GLY A 107 -7.78 13.60 -8.49
N ALA A 108 -8.22 14.79 -8.14
CA ALA A 108 -8.01 15.39 -6.82
C ALA A 108 -9.27 16.06 -6.29
N VAL A 109 -9.47 16.04 -4.97
CA VAL A 109 -10.50 16.77 -4.22
C VAL A 109 -9.82 17.64 -3.17
N LYS A 110 -10.17 18.93 -3.13
CA LYS A 110 -9.70 19.89 -2.13
C LYS A 110 -10.70 20.02 -0.99
N PHE A 111 -10.18 20.09 0.22
CA PHE A 111 -10.94 20.28 1.45
C PHE A 111 -10.45 21.53 2.17
N SER A 112 -11.38 22.25 2.78
CA SER A 112 -11.06 23.26 3.81
C SER A 112 -10.71 22.58 5.14
N ALA A 113 -10.24 23.36 6.12
CA ALA A 113 -9.95 22.88 7.48
C ALA A 113 -11.11 22.12 8.16
N THR A 114 -12.36 22.40 7.79
CA THR A 114 -13.54 21.73 8.36
C THR A 114 -13.87 20.41 7.67
N GLY A 115 -13.18 20.07 6.58
CA GLY A 115 -13.53 18.97 5.68
C GLY A 115 -14.62 19.32 4.66
N ALA A 116 -15.01 20.59 4.51
CA ALA A 116 -15.89 20.97 3.39
C ALA A 116 -15.12 20.89 2.07
N ILE A 117 -15.70 20.26 1.04
CA ILE A 117 -15.14 20.22 -0.31
C ILE A 117 -15.14 21.65 -0.88
N THR A 118 -13.98 22.10 -1.37
CA THR A 118 -13.77 23.44 -1.93
C THR A 118 -13.37 23.42 -3.40
N GLY A 119 -13.04 22.25 -3.94
CA GLY A 119 -12.67 22.08 -5.34
C GLY A 119 -12.41 20.63 -5.69
N ALA A 120 -12.43 20.32 -6.99
CA ALA A 120 -12.00 19.04 -7.52
C ALA A 120 -11.55 19.22 -8.97
N TYR A 121 -10.55 18.46 -9.40
CA TYR A 121 -9.92 18.60 -10.73
C TYR A 121 -9.11 17.37 -11.09
N ARG A 122 -8.59 17.36 -12.32
CA ARG A 122 -7.70 16.31 -12.83
C ARG A 122 -6.24 16.70 -12.67
N ILE A 123 -5.38 15.75 -12.30
CA ILE A 123 -3.92 15.95 -12.20
C ILE A 123 -3.11 15.05 -13.15
N LEU A 124 -3.72 13.99 -13.69
CA LEU A 124 -3.11 13.11 -14.69
C LEU A 124 -4.16 12.58 -15.66
N SER A 125 -3.81 12.45 -16.94
CA SER A 125 -4.68 11.97 -18.00
C SER A 125 -3.89 11.17 -19.04
N ASN A 126 -4.59 10.38 -19.85
CA ASN A 126 -4.03 9.63 -20.98
C ASN A 126 -2.97 8.58 -20.58
N THR A 127 -3.15 8.01 -19.39
CA THR A 127 -2.41 6.84 -18.89
C THR A 127 -3.34 5.63 -18.82
N ARG A 128 -2.82 4.48 -18.39
CA ARG A 128 -3.50 3.19 -18.46
C ARG A 128 -3.43 2.48 -17.13
N THR A 129 -4.57 2.03 -16.62
CA THR A 129 -4.67 1.18 -15.42
C THR A 129 -3.81 1.77 -14.29
N ASN A 130 -4.10 3.02 -13.92
CA ASN A 130 -3.39 3.63 -12.80
C ASN A 130 -3.90 2.98 -11.52
N CYS A 131 -3.11 2.07 -10.96
CA CYS A 131 -3.48 1.31 -9.76
C CYS A 131 -3.10 2.13 -8.51
N ALA A 132 -2.14 1.68 -7.71
CA ALA A 132 -1.65 2.39 -6.56
C ALA A 132 -0.59 3.46 -6.90
N GLY A 133 0.23 3.81 -5.91
CA GLY A 133 1.21 4.87 -6.08
C GLY A 133 1.93 5.22 -4.79
N GLY A 134 2.52 6.41 -4.75
CA GLY A 134 3.30 6.87 -3.61
C GLY A 134 3.42 8.37 -3.49
N LYS A 135 3.37 8.88 -2.26
CA LYS A 135 3.66 10.29 -1.97
C LYS A 135 5.17 10.50 -1.87
N THR A 136 5.69 11.54 -2.53
CA THR A 136 7.08 11.97 -2.35
C THR A 136 7.24 12.98 -1.21
N PRO A 137 8.43 13.11 -0.61
CA PRO A 137 8.70 14.12 0.42
C PRO A 137 8.65 15.58 -0.08
N TRP A 138 8.73 15.79 -1.39
CA TRP A 138 8.59 17.11 -2.02
C TRP A 138 7.18 17.37 -2.55
N ASN A 139 6.19 16.66 -1.98
CA ASN A 139 4.75 16.86 -2.21
C ASN A 139 4.29 16.64 -3.65
N THR A 140 4.82 15.61 -4.31
CA THR A 140 4.27 15.09 -5.56
C THR A 140 3.67 13.70 -5.35
N TRP A 141 2.75 13.33 -6.24
CA TRP A 141 2.17 11.99 -6.27
C TRP A 141 2.82 11.17 -7.39
N LEU A 142 3.24 9.96 -7.09
CA LEU A 142 3.69 8.97 -8.06
C LEU A 142 2.51 8.06 -8.39
N SER A 143 1.96 8.20 -9.58
CA SER A 143 0.91 7.32 -10.10
C SER A 143 1.53 6.20 -10.93
N CYS A 144 1.17 4.95 -10.65
CA CYS A 144 1.76 3.77 -11.26
C CYS A 144 0.84 3.16 -12.32
N GLU A 145 1.31 2.95 -13.55
CA GLU A 145 0.59 2.13 -14.53
C GLU A 145 0.84 0.63 -14.29
N GLU A 146 -0.24 -0.09 -14.00
CA GLU A 146 -0.30 -1.52 -13.70
C GLU A 146 -0.54 -2.32 -15.00
N VAL A 147 0.32 -2.09 -15.99
CA VAL A 147 0.27 -2.77 -17.30
C VAL A 147 1.64 -3.31 -17.67
N ASP A 148 1.71 -4.28 -18.58
CA ASP A 148 3.01 -4.74 -19.06
C ASP A 148 3.82 -3.56 -19.61
N ARG A 149 5.04 -3.42 -19.08
CA ARG A 149 5.95 -2.31 -19.34
C ARG A 149 5.31 -0.93 -19.11
N GLY A 150 4.51 -0.80 -18.05
CA GLY A 150 3.94 0.43 -17.54
C GLY A 150 5.00 1.41 -17.02
N TYR A 151 4.59 2.65 -16.80
CA TYR A 151 5.45 3.71 -16.29
C TYR A 151 4.93 4.27 -14.96
N VAL A 152 5.84 4.89 -14.21
CA VAL A 152 5.48 5.80 -13.11
C VAL A 152 5.37 7.22 -13.66
N TYR A 153 4.32 7.93 -13.25
CA TYR A 153 4.09 9.34 -13.55
C TYR A 153 4.13 10.16 -12.27
N GLU A 154 4.99 11.17 -12.22
CA GLU A 154 5.00 12.15 -11.14
C GLU A 154 4.03 13.28 -11.44
N THR A 155 3.11 13.54 -10.53
CA THR A 155 2.01 14.49 -10.69
C THR A 155 2.03 15.54 -9.58
N ASP A 156 1.54 16.73 -9.91
CA ASP A 156 1.39 17.83 -8.95
C ASP A 156 -0.03 17.79 -8.35
N PRO A 157 -0.18 17.53 -7.03
CA PRO A 157 -1.48 17.51 -6.37
C PRO A 157 -2.26 18.81 -6.49
N TRP A 158 -1.59 19.96 -6.69
CA TRP A 158 -2.26 21.26 -6.90
C TRP A 158 -2.78 21.46 -8.32
N GLY A 159 -2.44 20.56 -9.26
CA GLY A 159 -2.86 20.63 -10.66
C GLY A 159 -2.28 21.81 -11.43
N VAL A 160 -1.16 22.39 -10.96
CA VAL A 160 -0.52 23.55 -11.60
C VAL A 160 0.54 23.08 -12.60
N LYS A 161 1.37 22.11 -12.21
CA LYS A 161 2.41 21.55 -13.08
C LYS A 161 1.89 20.33 -13.82
N ALA A 162 2.29 20.20 -15.08
CA ALA A 162 2.02 19.01 -15.87
C ALA A 162 2.71 17.78 -15.26
N ALA A 163 2.05 16.62 -15.34
CA ALA A 163 2.63 15.36 -14.93
C ALA A 163 3.84 14.98 -15.80
N VAL A 164 4.83 14.32 -15.20
CA VAL A 164 6.08 13.92 -15.86
C VAL A 164 6.26 12.41 -15.72
N ARG A 165 6.43 11.71 -16.86
CA ARG A 165 6.77 10.29 -16.89
C ARG A 165 8.21 10.08 -16.40
N ARG A 166 8.44 9.10 -15.52
CA ARG A 166 9.74 8.84 -14.88
C ARG A 166 10.38 7.54 -15.39
N ASP A 167 10.92 7.61 -16.60
CA ASP A 167 11.47 6.43 -17.33
C ASP A 167 12.59 5.70 -16.55
N ALA A 168 13.39 6.42 -15.78
CA ALA A 168 14.50 5.86 -15.00
C ALA A 168 14.04 4.91 -13.89
N MET A 169 12.76 4.96 -13.49
CA MET A 169 12.18 4.08 -12.46
C MET A 169 11.80 2.69 -13.00
N GLY A 170 12.01 2.46 -14.29
CA GLY A 170 11.83 1.15 -14.92
C GLY A 170 10.45 0.93 -15.50
N ARG A 171 10.33 -0.16 -16.29
CA ARG A 171 9.09 -0.53 -16.96
C ARG A 171 8.64 -1.95 -16.58
N PHE A 172 7.50 -2.04 -15.91
CA PHE A 172 6.86 -3.27 -15.46
C PHE A 172 5.41 -2.96 -15.00
N LYS A 173 4.67 -3.94 -14.49
CA LYS A 173 3.33 -3.74 -13.90
C LYS A 173 3.52 -3.10 -12.52
N HIS A 174 3.68 -1.77 -12.49
CA HIS A 174 3.93 -1.05 -11.25
C HIS A 174 2.66 -1.03 -10.42
N GLU A 175 2.74 -1.48 -9.17
CA GLU A 175 1.64 -1.29 -8.25
C GLU A 175 1.81 0.01 -7.46
N ALA A 176 2.73 0.00 -6.49
CA ALA A 176 2.86 1.06 -5.49
C ALA A 176 4.28 1.61 -5.43
N ALA A 177 4.41 2.76 -4.79
CA ALA A 177 5.70 3.38 -4.53
C ALA A 177 5.78 3.91 -3.09
N ALA A 178 6.93 3.75 -2.44
CA ALA A 178 7.16 4.29 -1.10
C ALA A 178 8.50 5.02 -1.02
N ALA A 179 8.48 6.28 -0.59
CA ALA A 179 9.69 7.09 -0.50
C ALA A 179 10.38 6.91 0.86
N ASP A 180 11.66 6.57 0.83
CA ASP A 180 12.56 6.57 1.98
C ASP A 180 13.44 7.83 1.91
N PRO A 181 13.10 8.90 2.67
CA PRO A 181 13.89 10.13 2.70
C PRO A 181 15.23 10.00 3.41
N VAL A 182 15.43 8.96 4.24
CA VAL A 182 16.67 8.73 4.99
C VAL A 182 17.75 8.22 4.05
N ARG A 183 17.43 7.20 3.25
CA ARG A 183 18.32 6.59 2.26
C ARG A 183 18.21 7.22 0.88
N LYS A 184 17.22 8.10 0.68
CA LYS A 184 16.94 8.80 -0.57
C LYS A 184 16.65 7.82 -1.71
N VAL A 185 15.73 6.88 -1.45
CA VAL A 185 15.28 5.89 -2.44
C VAL A 185 13.75 5.87 -2.54
N ILE A 186 13.25 5.36 -3.65
CA ILE A 186 11.83 5.03 -3.85
C ILE A 186 11.71 3.52 -4.00
N TYR A 187 11.02 2.84 -3.10
CA TYR A 187 10.69 1.43 -3.23
C TYR A 187 9.52 1.25 -4.20
N LEU A 188 9.52 0.17 -4.97
CA LEU A 188 8.52 -0.12 -5.99
C LEU A 188 8.16 -1.62 -5.97
N THR A 189 6.89 -1.91 -6.13
CA THR A 189 6.33 -3.26 -6.22
C THR A 189 5.89 -3.58 -7.65
N GLU A 190 5.92 -4.87 -8.00
CA GLU A 190 5.50 -5.37 -9.32
C GLU A 190 4.39 -6.41 -9.16
N ASP A 191 3.19 -6.11 -9.67
CA ASP A 191 2.07 -7.04 -9.67
C ASP A 191 2.15 -8.01 -10.87
N VAL A 192 2.89 -9.08 -10.63
CA VAL A 192 2.85 -10.29 -11.44
C VAL A 192 3.22 -11.49 -10.57
N THR A 193 2.75 -12.68 -10.93
CA THR A 193 2.94 -13.92 -10.16
C THR A 193 4.41 -14.29 -9.90
N ASP A 194 5.35 -13.75 -10.68
CA ASP A 194 6.80 -13.89 -10.49
C ASP A 194 7.52 -12.53 -10.33
N GLY A 195 6.80 -11.53 -9.83
CA GLY A 195 7.24 -10.15 -9.68
C GLY A 195 8.42 -9.97 -8.71
N CYS A 196 8.97 -8.77 -8.71
CA CYS A 196 10.09 -8.40 -7.86
C CYS A 196 9.81 -7.16 -7.01
N PHE A 197 10.62 -6.97 -5.97
CA PHE A 197 10.67 -5.74 -5.18
C PHE A 197 11.90 -4.93 -5.58
N TYR A 198 11.70 -3.65 -5.86
CA TYR A 198 12.71 -2.76 -6.43
C TYR A 198 12.97 -1.56 -5.53
N ARG A 199 14.12 -0.91 -5.75
CA ARG A 199 14.37 0.46 -5.27
C ARG A 199 15.00 1.30 -6.36
N PHE A 200 14.55 2.54 -6.47
CA PHE A 200 15.13 3.56 -7.34
C PHE A 200 15.87 4.60 -6.51
N THR A 201 17.15 4.82 -6.80
CA THR A 201 17.98 5.88 -6.19
C THR A 201 18.19 6.98 -7.22
N PRO A 202 17.53 8.16 -7.11
CA PRO A 202 17.78 9.26 -8.03
C PRO A 202 19.20 9.79 -7.87
N THR A 203 19.79 10.29 -8.96
CA THR A 203 21.11 10.95 -8.91
C THR A 203 21.09 12.18 -8.01
N THR A 204 19.97 12.91 -8.00
CA THR A 204 19.72 14.04 -7.11
C THR A 204 18.38 13.84 -6.40
N TRP A 205 18.37 13.75 -5.07
CA TRP A 205 17.12 13.62 -4.30
C TRP A 205 16.19 14.81 -4.56
N GLY A 206 14.94 14.53 -4.94
CA GLY A 206 14.00 15.55 -5.42
C GLY A 206 13.90 15.66 -6.94
N ASP A 207 14.78 15.00 -7.70
CA ASP A 207 14.67 14.90 -9.16
C ASP A 207 14.72 13.43 -9.61
N LEU A 208 13.56 12.94 -10.05
CA LEU A 208 13.38 11.56 -10.51
C LEU A 208 13.72 11.37 -12.00
N SER A 209 14.31 12.37 -12.67
CA SER A 209 14.66 12.30 -14.09
C SER A 209 15.73 11.24 -14.40
N THR A 210 16.69 11.04 -13.49
CA THR A 210 17.83 10.13 -13.65
C THR A 210 18.18 9.46 -12.34
N GLY A 211 18.71 8.24 -12.41
CA GLY A 211 19.10 7.48 -11.23
C GLY A 211 19.41 6.04 -11.54
N LYS A 212 19.50 5.24 -10.48
CA LYS A 212 19.80 3.81 -10.53
C LYS A 212 18.60 3.01 -10.03
N LEU A 213 18.10 2.10 -10.86
CA LEU A 213 17.12 1.09 -10.47
C LEU A 213 17.85 -0.18 -10.01
N GLU A 214 17.47 -0.70 -8.85
CA GLU A 214 18.00 -1.94 -8.28
C GLU A 214 16.86 -2.88 -7.91
N VAL A 215 17.12 -4.18 -7.97
CA VAL A 215 16.19 -5.24 -7.57
C VAL A 215 16.71 -5.97 -6.33
N LEU A 216 15.79 -6.33 -5.43
CA LEU A 216 16.11 -7.05 -4.21
C LEU A 216 16.56 -8.48 -4.52
N LYS A 217 17.64 -8.91 -3.87
CA LYS A 217 18.21 -10.24 -3.97
C LYS A 217 18.21 -10.93 -2.61
N MET A 218 17.61 -12.12 -2.59
CA MET A 218 17.52 -13.02 -1.45
C MET A 218 17.15 -14.41 -1.98
N GLY A 219 17.44 -15.47 -1.22
CA GLY A 219 16.91 -16.80 -1.52
C GLY A 219 15.38 -16.88 -1.36
N SER A 220 14.83 -18.09 -1.45
CA SER A 220 13.38 -18.34 -1.31
C SER A 220 12.86 -18.22 0.13
N GLY A 221 13.73 -17.90 1.09
CA GLY A 221 13.33 -17.74 2.50
C GLY A 221 12.34 -16.59 2.71
N THR A 222 11.59 -16.69 3.81
CA THR A 222 10.65 -15.66 4.28
C THR A 222 11.26 -14.74 5.33
N SER A 223 12.48 -15.02 5.79
CA SER A 223 13.25 -14.13 6.65
C SER A 223 14.75 -14.19 6.33
N GLY A 224 15.45 -13.07 6.54
CA GLY A 224 16.91 -13.02 6.47
C GLY A 224 17.49 -11.76 5.83
N PRO A 225 18.83 -11.68 5.70
CA PRO A 225 19.51 -10.57 5.07
C PRO A 225 19.23 -10.52 3.57
N VAL A 226 19.18 -9.30 3.02
CA VAL A 226 19.01 -9.06 1.59
C VAL A 226 20.18 -8.28 1.02
N THR A 227 20.36 -8.39 -0.29
CA THR A 227 21.27 -7.53 -1.05
C THR A 227 20.51 -6.88 -2.20
N TRP A 228 21.11 -5.88 -2.84
CA TRP A 228 20.53 -5.18 -3.98
C TRP A 228 21.47 -5.26 -5.17
N ALA A 229 20.92 -5.42 -6.37
CA ALA A 229 21.69 -5.42 -7.59
C ALA A 229 21.05 -4.50 -8.63
N GLN A 230 21.88 -3.76 -9.34
CA GLN A 230 21.44 -2.87 -10.41
C GLN A 230 20.75 -3.66 -11.52
N VAL A 231 19.59 -3.15 -11.95
CA VAL A 231 18.91 -3.59 -13.16
C VAL A 231 19.69 -3.03 -14.36
N PRO A 232 20.23 -3.87 -15.26
CA PRO A 232 21.04 -3.40 -16.39
C PRO A 232 20.29 -2.49 -17.38
N ASP A 233 19.03 -2.79 -17.68
CA ASP A 233 18.18 -2.04 -18.61
C ASP A 233 16.81 -1.77 -17.97
N PRO A 234 16.61 -0.62 -17.29
CA PRO A 234 15.32 -0.25 -16.72
C PRO A 234 14.19 -0.16 -17.75
N SER A 235 14.51 0.07 -19.03
CA SER A 235 13.47 0.15 -20.07
C SER A 235 12.80 -1.20 -20.36
N GLY A 236 13.42 -2.31 -19.93
CA GLY A 236 12.94 -3.66 -20.16
C GLY A 236 12.70 -3.96 -21.65
N ALA A 237 13.48 -3.34 -22.55
CA ALA A 237 13.19 -3.34 -23.98
C ALA A 237 13.23 -4.76 -24.56
N SER A 238 14.30 -5.50 -24.25
CA SER A 238 14.51 -6.87 -24.71
C SER A 238 14.11 -7.90 -23.66
N THR A 239 14.53 -7.71 -22.42
CA THR A 239 14.28 -8.63 -21.30
C THR A 239 13.46 -7.90 -20.25
N ALA A 240 12.35 -8.49 -19.81
CA ALA A 240 11.54 -7.93 -18.73
C ALA A 240 12.42 -7.58 -17.52
N THR A 241 12.18 -6.43 -16.90
CA THR A 241 12.98 -5.86 -15.79
C THR A 241 13.31 -6.91 -14.72
N ARG A 242 12.32 -7.71 -14.31
CA ARG A 242 12.44 -8.78 -13.32
C ARG A 242 13.34 -9.95 -13.71
N ASN A 243 13.69 -10.11 -14.99
CA ASN A 243 14.44 -11.26 -15.51
C ASN A 243 15.91 -10.95 -15.86
N GLN A 244 16.38 -9.73 -15.56
CA GLN A 244 17.72 -9.31 -15.95
C GLN A 244 18.81 -9.66 -14.92
N VAL A 245 18.43 -9.94 -13.68
CA VAL A 245 19.35 -10.15 -12.57
C VAL A 245 19.17 -11.53 -11.97
N SER A 246 20.23 -12.35 -12.03
CA SER A 246 20.24 -13.65 -11.36
C SER A 246 20.20 -13.51 -9.84
N GLY A 247 19.34 -14.30 -9.19
CA GLY A 247 19.11 -14.28 -7.75
C GLY A 247 18.21 -13.15 -7.25
N ALA A 248 17.48 -12.46 -8.15
CA ALA A 248 16.39 -11.58 -7.75
C ALA A 248 15.31 -12.40 -7.00
N LYS A 249 14.85 -11.89 -5.85
CA LYS A 249 13.79 -12.55 -5.08
C LYS A 249 12.45 -12.38 -5.81
N ARG A 250 11.70 -13.47 -5.90
CA ARG A 250 10.37 -13.52 -6.50
C ARG A 250 9.30 -13.34 -5.43
N PHE A 251 8.29 -12.55 -5.78
CA PHE A 251 7.11 -12.25 -4.99
C PHE A 251 5.88 -12.51 -5.87
N THR A 252 4.81 -13.04 -5.28
CA THR A 252 3.64 -13.49 -6.03
C THR A 252 2.59 -12.38 -6.04
N GLY A 253 2.67 -11.45 -6.99
CA GLY A 253 1.78 -10.29 -7.11
C GLY A 253 2.04 -9.26 -6.01
N GLY A 254 3.09 -8.44 -6.17
CA GLY A 254 3.43 -7.42 -5.19
C GLY A 254 2.53 -6.20 -5.33
N GLU A 255 1.83 -5.84 -4.26
CA GLU A 255 0.77 -4.83 -4.27
C GLU A 255 1.22 -3.53 -3.54
N GLY A 256 0.38 -2.97 -2.66
CA GLY A 256 0.65 -1.78 -1.87
C GLY A 256 2.01 -1.79 -1.16
N CYS A 257 2.62 -0.61 -0.99
CA CYS A 257 3.78 -0.43 -0.14
C CYS A 257 3.78 0.90 0.62
N TYR A 258 4.30 0.88 1.84
CA TYR A 258 4.34 2.02 2.75
C TYR A 258 5.67 2.05 3.50
N TYR A 259 6.27 3.22 3.64
CA TYR A 259 7.53 3.40 4.37
C TYR A 259 7.35 4.32 5.58
N ALA A 260 7.78 3.86 6.75
CA ALA A 260 7.97 4.65 7.96
C ALA A 260 9.03 4.00 8.85
N ASP A 261 9.73 4.80 9.65
CA ASP A 261 10.62 4.33 10.72
C ASP A 261 11.59 3.22 10.30
N ASP A 262 12.37 3.50 9.25
CA ASP A 262 13.35 2.58 8.65
C ASP A 262 12.78 1.28 8.08
N THR A 263 11.46 1.16 7.98
CA THR A 263 10.78 -0.05 7.50
C THR A 263 9.90 0.27 6.31
N CYS A 264 10.02 -0.54 5.25
CA CYS A 264 9.08 -0.56 4.15
C CYS A 264 8.20 -1.81 4.29
N TRP A 265 6.92 -1.62 4.53
CA TRP A 265 5.93 -2.69 4.44
C TRP A 265 5.40 -2.79 3.02
N PHE A 266 5.17 -4.01 2.56
CA PHE A 266 4.51 -4.25 1.28
C PHE A 266 3.77 -5.57 1.29
N THR A 267 2.81 -5.72 0.40
CA THR A 267 1.89 -6.85 0.36
C THR A 267 2.16 -7.75 -0.84
N THR A 268 1.79 -9.02 -0.73
CA THR A 268 1.74 -9.93 -1.86
C THR A 268 0.41 -10.69 -1.90
N LYS A 269 -0.42 -10.41 -2.90
CA LYS A 269 -1.78 -10.97 -2.98
C LYS A 269 -1.81 -12.47 -3.25
N GLY A 270 -0.84 -12.98 -4.00
CA GLY A 270 -0.80 -14.39 -4.41
C GLY A 270 -0.55 -15.38 -3.27
N ASP A 271 -0.02 -14.90 -2.14
CA ASP A 271 0.22 -15.71 -0.94
C ASP A 271 -0.27 -15.05 0.36
N ASN A 272 -1.08 -13.98 0.27
CA ASN A 272 -1.69 -13.25 1.40
C ASN A 272 -0.70 -12.83 2.49
N ARG A 273 0.44 -12.27 2.09
CA ARG A 273 1.48 -11.82 3.04
C ARG A 273 1.60 -10.32 3.12
N VAL A 274 1.94 -9.86 4.31
CA VAL A 274 2.54 -8.54 4.53
C VAL A 274 4.01 -8.77 4.89
N TRP A 275 4.89 -8.21 4.09
CA TRP A 275 6.34 -8.22 4.31
C TRP A 275 6.77 -6.95 5.03
N GLN A 276 7.81 -7.04 5.85
CA GLN A 276 8.51 -5.88 6.39
C GLN A 276 9.98 -5.92 5.98
N TYR A 277 10.39 -4.91 5.21
CA TYR A 277 11.78 -4.70 4.84
C TYR A 277 12.39 -3.66 5.76
N ASN A 278 13.26 -4.09 6.67
CA ASN A 278 14.05 -3.19 7.49
C ASN A 278 15.23 -2.65 6.65
N ALA A 279 15.11 -1.39 6.24
CA ALA A 279 16.07 -0.73 5.37
C ALA A 279 17.40 -0.43 6.08
N ALA A 280 17.40 -0.28 7.41
CA ALA A 280 18.62 -0.05 8.20
C ALA A 280 19.45 -1.32 8.35
N ALA A 281 18.80 -2.43 8.73
CA ALA A 281 19.44 -3.72 8.92
C ALA A 281 19.64 -4.48 7.60
N GLN A 282 18.99 -4.05 6.51
CA GLN A 282 18.92 -4.77 5.24
C GLN A 282 18.42 -6.21 5.42
N THR A 283 17.33 -6.36 6.16
CA THR A 283 16.66 -7.63 6.39
C THR A 283 15.23 -7.57 5.90
N LEU A 284 14.73 -8.71 5.45
CA LEU A 284 13.34 -8.91 5.09
C LEU A 284 12.75 -9.98 6.00
N GLU A 285 11.54 -9.78 6.48
CA GLU A 285 10.76 -10.77 7.23
C GLU A 285 9.25 -10.58 7.00
N LEU A 286 8.42 -11.42 7.60
CA LEU A 286 6.97 -11.35 7.50
C LEU A 286 6.42 -10.53 8.67
N ALA A 287 5.64 -9.49 8.35
CA ALA A 287 4.76 -8.86 9.32
C ALA A 287 3.45 -9.66 9.49
N TYR A 288 3.00 -10.34 8.43
CA TYR A 288 1.79 -11.16 8.45
C TYR A 288 1.82 -12.24 7.36
N ASP A 289 1.21 -13.39 7.64
CA ASP A 289 0.98 -14.49 6.70
C ASP A 289 -0.29 -15.24 7.17
N ASP A 290 -1.32 -15.27 6.33
CA ASP A 290 -2.61 -15.87 6.67
C ASP A 290 -2.51 -17.37 7.00
N SER A 291 -1.52 -18.06 6.43
CA SER A 291 -1.29 -19.49 6.62
C SER A 291 -0.67 -19.82 7.98
N LEU A 292 -0.13 -18.81 8.67
CA LEU A 292 0.43 -18.92 10.00
C LEU A 292 -0.59 -18.57 11.11
N VAL A 293 -1.84 -18.29 10.72
CA VAL A 293 -2.89 -17.81 11.61
C VAL A 293 -4.11 -18.72 11.55
N SER A 294 -4.72 -19.00 12.71
CA SER A 294 -6.01 -19.70 12.77
C SER A 294 -7.16 -18.71 12.68
N GLY A 295 -8.01 -18.81 11.65
CA GLY A 295 -9.11 -17.88 11.42
C GLY A 295 -8.60 -16.49 11.03
N PRO A 296 -7.85 -16.37 9.91
CA PRO A 296 -7.23 -15.13 9.51
C PRO A 296 -8.28 -14.03 9.30
N PRO A 297 -8.18 -12.89 10.02
CA PRO A 297 -9.11 -11.77 9.84
C PRO A 297 -8.77 -10.91 8.62
N LEU A 298 -7.59 -11.07 8.03
CA LEU A 298 -7.11 -10.32 6.87
C LEU A 298 -6.79 -11.30 5.75
N THR A 299 -7.48 -11.15 4.61
CA THR A 299 -7.26 -11.97 3.41
C THR A 299 -7.38 -11.12 2.16
N GLY A 300 -6.76 -11.51 1.05
CA GLY A 300 -6.76 -10.67 -0.16
C GLY A 300 -6.01 -9.37 0.09
N VAL A 301 -4.82 -9.44 0.70
CA VAL A 301 -4.04 -8.25 1.00
C VAL A 301 -3.68 -7.49 -0.27
N ASP A 302 -3.95 -6.18 -0.27
CA ASP A 302 -3.56 -5.29 -1.35
C ASP A 302 -2.99 -3.98 -0.73
N ASN A 303 -3.74 -2.88 -0.72
CA ASN A 303 -3.15 -1.58 -0.43
C ASN A 303 -2.80 -1.48 1.06
N VAL A 304 -1.64 -0.89 1.39
CA VAL A 304 -1.20 -0.65 2.77
C VAL A 304 -0.83 0.81 3.00
N THR A 305 -1.25 1.37 4.12
CA THR A 305 -0.85 2.70 4.62
C THR A 305 -0.65 2.67 6.13
N GLY A 306 -0.06 3.72 6.71
CA GLY A 306 0.16 3.81 8.15
C GLY A 306 -0.44 5.07 8.78
N ALA A 307 -0.77 4.96 10.07
CA ALA A 307 -1.10 6.09 10.94
C ALA A 307 0.11 6.52 11.79
N ALA A 308 0.03 7.71 12.41
CA ALA A 308 1.08 8.23 13.29
C ALA A 308 1.36 7.33 14.51
N SER A 309 0.36 6.55 14.94
CA SER A 309 0.49 5.55 16.00
C SER A 309 1.39 4.35 15.66
N GLY A 310 1.80 4.21 14.39
CA GLY A 310 2.46 3.02 13.87
C GLY A 310 1.49 1.91 13.45
N ASP A 311 0.18 2.11 13.55
CA ASP A 311 -0.81 1.18 13.01
C ASP A 311 -0.73 1.14 11.48
N LEU A 312 -0.62 -0.06 10.92
CA LEU A 312 -0.82 -0.29 9.50
C LEU A 312 -2.30 -0.54 9.24
N PHE A 313 -2.81 0.04 8.14
CA PHE A 313 -4.15 -0.16 7.62
C PHE A 313 -4.01 -0.83 6.26
N ILE A 314 -4.49 -2.08 6.16
CA ILE A 314 -4.37 -2.93 4.97
C ILE A 314 -5.76 -3.15 4.40
N ALA A 315 -5.96 -2.74 3.15
CA ALA A 315 -7.20 -2.94 2.43
C ALA A 315 -7.24 -4.33 1.79
N GLU A 316 -8.44 -4.91 1.75
CA GLU A 316 -8.69 -6.15 1.04
C GLU A 316 -9.10 -5.90 -0.43
N ASP A 317 -8.38 -6.53 -1.36
CA ASP A 317 -8.84 -6.89 -2.71
C ASP A 317 -9.06 -8.41 -2.76
N GLY A 318 -10.34 -8.78 -2.65
CA GLY A 318 -10.75 -10.11 -2.22
C GLY A 318 -11.22 -10.08 -0.76
N GLY A 319 -11.38 -11.24 -0.14
CA GLY A 319 -11.87 -11.31 1.25
C GLY A 319 -13.32 -10.86 1.40
N ASN A 320 -13.58 -10.00 2.39
CA ASN A 320 -14.94 -9.64 2.80
C ASN A 320 -15.20 -8.11 2.86
N MET A 321 -14.43 -7.35 2.08
CA MET A 321 -14.49 -5.88 1.97
C MET A 321 -14.12 -5.17 3.26
N GLU A 322 -12.97 -5.54 3.84
CA GLU A 322 -12.45 -4.91 5.05
C GLU A 322 -11.21 -4.05 4.81
N ILE A 323 -11.00 -3.09 5.72
CA ILE A 323 -9.64 -2.63 6.03
C ILE A 323 -9.32 -3.24 7.38
N CYS A 324 -8.21 -3.96 7.46
CA CYS A 324 -7.69 -4.54 8.69
C CYS A 324 -6.49 -3.76 9.20
N LEU A 325 -6.21 -3.90 10.49
CA LEU A 325 -5.04 -3.34 11.13
C LEU A 325 -3.98 -4.40 11.32
N ILE A 326 -2.72 -3.97 11.28
CA ILE A 326 -1.63 -4.61 12.02
C ILE A 326 -1.08 -3.55 12.96
N THR A 327 -1.14 -3.80 14.27
CA THR A 327 -0.64 -2.87 15.29
C THR A 327 0.88 -3.04 15.48
N PRO A 328 1.57 -2.06 16.12
CA PRO A 328 2.97 -2.23 16.53
C PRO A 328 3.23 -3.38 17.52
N ASP A 329 2.17 -3.91 18.15
CA ASP A 329 2.22 -5.05 19.06
C ASP A 329 1.85 -6.38 18.35
N ASP A 330 1.95 -6.40 17.01
CA ASP A 330 1.71 -7.57 16.17
C ASP A 330 0.28 -8.16 16.33
N VAL A 331 -0.72 -7.29 16.49
CA VAL A 331 -2.14 -7.69 16.49
C VAL A 331 -2.76 -7.41 15.13
N VAL A 332 -3.33 -8.44 14.50
CA VAL A 332 -4.15 -8.29 13.28
C VAL A 332 -5.65 -8.35 13.60
N THR A 333 -6.42 -7.39 13.08
CA THR A 333 -7.84 -7.25 13.45
C THR A 333 -8.62 -6.36 12.45
N PRO A 334 -9.92 -6.59 12.18
CA PRO A 334 -10.70 -5.73 11.30
C PRO A 334 -10.91 -4.33 11.89
N PHE A 335 -10.77 -3.29 11.05
CA PHE A 335 -11.07 -1.90 11.42
C PHE A 335 -12.40 -1.41 10.84
N LEU A 336 -12.71 -1.75 9.59
CA LEU A 336 -14.01 -1.45 8.99
C LEU A 336 -14.42 -2.55 8.01
N ARG A 337 -15.72 -2.59 7.68
CA ARG A 337 -16.27 -3.45 6.62
C ARG A 337 -17.30 -2.71 5.79
N ILE A 338 -17.30 -2.91 4.47
CA ILE A 338 -18.34 -2.42 3.57
C ILE A 338 -19.35 -3.53 3.25
N GLU A 339 -20.63 -3.31 3.51
CA GLU A 339 -21.72 -4.23 3.17
C GLU A 339 -22.32 -3.93 1.79
N GLY A 340 -22.85 -4.96 1.13
CA GLY A 340 -23.59 -4.83 -0.13
C GLY A 340 -22.74 -4.46 -1.36
N GLN A 341 -21.41 -4.59 -1.26
CA GLN A 341 -20.45 -4.21 -2.32
C GLN A 341 -19.44 -5.33 -2.62
N SER A 342 -19.85 -6.60 -2.49
CA SER A 342 -18.96 -7.77 -2.65
C SER A 342 -18.41 -8.01 -4.06
N GLY A 343 -18.90 -7.27 -5.07
CA GLY A 343 -18.33 -7.26 -6.43
C GLY A 343 -17.23 -6.20 -6.61
N SER A 344 -16.84 -5.53 -5.53
CA SER A 344 -15.80 -4.51 -5.50
C SER A 344 -14.60 -5.01 -4.69
N GLU A 345 -13.65 -4.10 -4.50
CA GLU A 345 -12.49 -4.17 -3.63
C GLU A 345 -12.33 -2.82 -2.91
N ILE A 346 -11.51 -2.77 -1.85
CA ILE A 346 -11.16 -1.52 -1.17
C ILE A 346 -9.79 -1.05 -1.61
N THR A 347 -9.70 0.21 -2.05
CA THR A 347 -8.47 0.78 -2.62
C THR A 347 -8.13 2.14 -2.01
N GLY A 348 -6.86 2.50 -2.10
CA GLY A 348 -6.31 3.82 -1.78
C GLY A 348 -6.58 4.37 -0.39
N PRO A 349 -6.43 3.60 0.71
CA PRO A 349 -6.49 4.14 2.06
C PRO A 349 -5.43 5.23 2.26
N ALA A 350 -5.87 6.44 2.65
CA ALA A 350 -5.00 7.60 2.81
C ALA A 350 -5.47 8.50 3.96
N PHE A 351 -4.58 8.76 4.92
CA PHE A 351 -4.85 9.67 6.02
C PHE A 351 -4.75 11.13 5.59
N SER A 352 -5.64 11.98 6.11
CA SER A 352 -5.46 13.43 6.10
C SER A 352 -4.16 13.81 6.83
N PRO A 353 -3.54 14.98 6.53
CA PRO A 353 -2.27 15.36 7.14
C PRO A 353 -2.28 15.45 8.68
N ASP A 354 -3.45 15.68 9.28
CA ASP A 354 -3.65 15.71 10.73
C ASP A 354 -3.98 14.33 11.33
N GLY A 355 -4.07 13.28 10.51
CA GLY A 355 -4.38 11.91 10.93
C GLY A 355 -5.83 11.68 11.36
N ARG A 356 -6.72 12.68 11.22
CA ARG A 356 -8.09 12.61 11.77
C ARG A 356 -9.12 12.02 10.82
N ARG A 357 -8.77 11.85 9.55
CA ARG A 357 -9.65 11.34 8.50
C ARG A 357 -8.92 10.30 7.66
N LEU A 358 -9.60 9.22 7.35
CA LEU A 358 -9.14 8.19 6.42
C LEU A 358 -10.01 8.25 5.16
N TYR A 359 -9.39 8.40 4.00
CA TYR A 359 -10.03 8.30 2.69
C TYR A 359 -9.73 6.95 2.08
N PHE A 360 -10.68 6.36 1.37
CA PHE A 360 -10.51 5.14 0.58
C PHE A 360 -11.64 5.04 -0.44
N SER A 361 -11.53 4.09 -1.36
CA SER A 361 -12.60 3.81 -2.32
C SER A 361 -13.07 2.37 -2.25
N SER A 362 -14.35 2.17 -2.56
CA SER A 362 -14.85 0.92 -3.10
C SER A 362 -14.77 1.05 -4.62
N GLN A 363 -13.80 0.39 -5.24
CA GLN A 363 -13.38 0.66 -6.63
C GLN A 363 -14.51 0.51 -7.66
N ARG A 364 -15.39 -0.48 -7.46
CA ARG A 364 -16.52 -0.83 -8.34
C ARG A 364 -17.89 -0.57 -7.70
N GLY A 365 -17.91 -0.25 -6.41
CA GLY A 365 -19.10 0.10 -5.65
C GLY A 365 -20.16 -1.00 -5.64
N THR A 366 -21.42 -0.59 -5.51
CA THR A 366 -22.58 -1.52 -5.47
C THR A 366 -22.84 -2.22 -6.80
N SER A 367 -22.34 -1.68 -7.90
CA SER A 367 -22.58 -2.23 -9.24
C SER A 367 -21.67 -3.40 -9.60
N GLY A 368 -20.50 -3.51 -8.95
CA GLY A 368 -19.43 -4.42 -9.38
C GLY A 368 -18.80 -4.05 -10.73
N SER A 369 -19.02 -2.84 -11.24
CA SER A 369 -18.43 -2.30 -12.46
C SER A 369 -17.52 -1.12 -12.18
N SER A 370 -16.46 -0.93 -12.97
CA SER A 370 -15.54 0.22 -12.88
C SER A 370 -16.25 1.58 -12.94
N SER A 371 -17.43 1.68 -13.53
CA SER A 371 -18.22 2.93 -13.56
C SER A 371 -19.03 3.20 -12.28
N GLY A 372 -19.01 2.28 -11.30
CA GLY A 372 -19.80 2.36 -10.08
C GLY A 372 -19.01 2.73 -8.82
N GLY A 373 -17.72 3.05 -8.94
CA GLY A 373 -16.85 3.29 -7.78
C GLY A 373 -17.32 4.41 -6.86
N ILE A 374 -17.11 4.24 -5.56
CA ILE A 374 -17.54 5.15 -4.49
C ILE A 374 -16.35 5.47 -3.60
N THR A 375 -16.05 6.75 -3.41
CA THR A 375 -14.96 7.19 -2.52
C THR A 375 -15.53 7.71 -1.20
N TYR A 376 -15.05 7.14 -0.10
CA TYR A 376 -15.50 7.41 1.25
C TYR A 376 -14.48 8.22 2.03
N GLU A 377 -14.97 8.84 3.10
CA GLU A 377 -14.19 9.40 4.18
C GLU A 377 -14.70 8.81 5.49
N VAL A 378 -13.79 8.36 6.35
CA VAL A 378 -14.06 7.98 7.74
C VAL A 378 -13.40 8.98 8.67
N THR A 379 -14.15 9.46 9.66
CA THR A 379 -13.66 10.36 10.72
C THR A 379 -13.95 9.73 12.08
N GLY A 380 -13.00 9.80 13.00
CA GLY A 380 -13.18 9.31 14.37
C GLY A 380 -11.90 9.40 15.22
N PRO A 381 -11.87 8.72 16.37
CA PRO A 381 -10.75 8.76 17.30
C PRO A 381 -9.58 7.87 16.86
N PHE A 382 -8.98 8.17 15.71
CA PHE A 382 -7.73 7.53 15.30
C PHE A 382 -6.65 7.75 16.36
N ARG A 383 -5.83 6.72 16.63
CA ARG A 383 -4.67 6.84 17.50
C ARG A 383 -3.61 7.72 16.83
N SER A 384 -2.86 8.45 17.64
CA SER A 384 -1.79 9.37 17.21
C SER A 384 -0.45 8.95 17.75
#